data_AF-A0A351YZZ5-F1
#
_entry.id   AF-A0A351YZZ5-F1
#
_cell.length_a   1.000
_cell.length_b   1.000
_cell.length_c   1.000
_cell.angle_alpha   90.00
_cell.angle_beta   90.00
_cell.angle_gamma   90.00
#
_symmetry.space_group_name_H-M   'P 1'
#
loop_
_entity.id
_entity.type
_entity.pdbx_description
1 polymer ?
#
loop_
_entity_poly.entity_id
_entity_poly.type
_entity_poly.pdbx_seq_one_letter_code
_entity_poly.pdbx_strand_id
1 'polypeptide(L)'
;MSQEKNPFFSDDEYNENLAVPHADGKSSKEEEKSPIEKTFDTANDCRKFETEFFWQRGTYYWAFILASFTAHFACMGNFFDGKPISFCDIKNLPDFSLLILAVTAFFCFFFSYAWVIVNKGSKFWQENWEKHIGYLEEKTVGHLFNVVMNENNTEECSPNIFSCKSYRYSVARMTQLTALVLMVASFLLFCFYIVILCEKFLPLLWIAVVGIILILIYLSHFLYSKPPRKGKGKKTASWYKTF
;
A
#
# COMPACT_ATOMS: atom_id res chain seq x y z
N MET A 1 -6.71 3.24 31.44
CA MET A 1 -7.04 4.17 30.33
C MET A 1 -5.95 5.23 30.33
N SER A 2 -4.82 4.91 29.71
CA SER A 2 -3.65 5.78 29.61
C SER A 2 -3.99 6.99 28.77
N GLN A 3 -3.87 8.19 29.34
CA GLN A 3 -4.01 9.44 28.62
C GLN A 3 -3.00 9.45 27.47
N GLU A 4 -3.52 9.41 26.24
CA GLU A 4 -2.76 9.63 25.03
C GLU A 4 -2.31 11.09 25.06
N LYS A 5 -1.06 11.34 25.47
CA LYS A 5 -0.48 12.68 25.49
C LYS A 5 -0.56 13.26 24.09
N ASN A 6 -1.15 14.44 23.97
CA ASN A 6 -1.19 15.21 22.74
C ASN A 6 0.27 15.43 22.26
N PRO A 7 0.65 15.00 21.04
CA PRO A 7 2.05 15.06 20.58
C PRO A 7 2.54 16.47 20.22
N PHE A 8 1.68 17.49 20.36
CA PHE A 8 1.99 18.88 20.06
C PHE A 8 2.31 19.61 21.36
N PHE A 9 3.61 19.69 21.69
CA PHE A 9 4.14 20.47 22.79
C PHE A 9 3.86 21.96 22.59
N SER A 10 3.48 22.69 23.65
CA SER A 10 3.54 24.16 23.65
C SER A 10 5.00 24.63 23.63
N ASP A 11 5.29 25.87 23.23
CA ASP A 11 6.68 26.38 23.17
C ASP A 11 7.41 26.28 24.52
N ASP A 12 6.67 26.41 25.63
CA ASP A 12 7.18 26.22 27.00
C ASP A 12 7.54 24.74 27.28
N GLU A 13 6.66 23.81 26.90
CA GLU A 13 6.86 22.36 27.07
C GLU A 13 7.96 21.85 26.12
N TYR A 14 8.11 22.47 24.96
CA TYR A 14 9.16 22.20 23.99
C TYR A 14 10.54 22.62 24.54
N ASN A 15 10.64 23.81 25.14
CA ASN A 15 11.87 24.28 25.81
C ASN A 15 12.25 23.41 27.01
N GLU A 16 11.27 22.96 27.80
CA GLU A 16 11.51 22.10 28.96
C GLU A 16 12.03 20.71 28.53
N ASN A 17 11.51 20.16 27.42
CA ASN A 17 11.93 18.87 26.88
C ASN A 17 13.23 18.92 26.06
N LEU A 18 13.56 20.08 25.47
CA LEU A 18 14.85 20.34 24.82
C LEU A 18 15.89 20.95 25.74
N ALA A 19 15.57 21.15 27.03
CA ALA A 19 16.47 21.72 28.01
C ALA A 19 17.75 20.90 28.03
N VAL A 20 18.74 21.50 27.37
CA VAL A 20 20.13 21.10 27.31
C VAL A 20 20.56 20.59 28.69
N PRO A 21 21.24 19.44 28.80
CA PRO A 21 21.87 19.08 30.07
C PRO A 21 22.70 20.27 30.53
N HIS A 22 22.44 20.76 31.75
CA HIS A 22 23.24 21.82 32.35
C HIS A 22 24.72 21.49 32.12
N ALA A 23 25.41 22.37 31.38
CA ALA A 23 26.81 22.21 31.10
C ALA A 23 27.58 22.29 32.42
N ASP A 24 27.83 21.12 33.03
CA ASP A 24 28.74 21.01 34.15
C ASP A 24 30.14 21.39 33.64
N GLY A 25 30.59 22.55 34.11
CA GLY A 25 31.70 23.27 33.52
C GLY A 25 33.02 22.48 33.52
N LYS A 26 33.71 22.52 32.38
CA LYS A 26 35.18 22.68 32.30
C LYS A 26 35.65 22.92 30.85
N SER A 27 35.96 24.19 30.57
CA SER A 27 37.08 24.73 29.79
C SER A 27 37.82 23.81 28.79
N SER A 28 37.87 24.20 27.51
CA SER A 28 39.14 24.53 26.82
C SER A 28 38.91 25.30 25.51
N LYS A 29 39.93 26.07 25.10
CA LYS A 29 39.94 27.06 24.00
C LYS A 29 39.83 26.42 22.61
N GLU A 30 38.62 26.18 22.16
CA GLU A 30 38.15 26.43 20.79
C GLU A 30 36.94 27.36 20.92
N GLU A 31 36.48 28.05 19.88
CA GLU A 31 35.17 28.74 19.92
C GLU A 31 34.09 27.67 20.11
N GLU A 32 33.87 27.26 21.36
CA GLU A 32 32.98 26.16 21.70
C GLU A 32 31.56 26.65 21.48
N LYS A 33 30.95 26.18 20.38
CA LYS A 33 29.57 26.49 20.02
C LYS A 33 28.66 26.35 21.24
N SER A 34 27.77 27.33 21.41
CA SER A 34 26.81 27.30 22.52
C SER A 34 25.98 26.00 22.43
N PRO A 35 25.45 25.49 23.56
CA PRO A 35 24.66 24.27 23.49
C PRO A 35 23.45 24.35 22.54
N ILE A 36 22.88 25.55 22.40
CA ILE A 36 21.79 25.82 21.44
C ILE A 36 22.28 25.73 20.00
N GLU A 37 23.48 26.24 19.69
CA GLU A 37 24.11 26.08 18.37
C GLU A 37 24.42 24.61 18.05
N LYS A 38 24.88 23.82 19.03
CA LYS A 38 25.10 22.37 18.86
C LYS A 38 23.78 21.64 18.55
N THR A 39 22.69 22.00 19.25
CA THR A 39 21.36 21.44 18.98
C THR A 39 20.84 21.86 17.60
N PHE A 40 21.05 23.12 17.20
CA PHE A 40 20.68 23.63 15.88
C PHE A 40 21.43 22.88 14.76
N ASP A 41 22.75 22.71 14.89
CA ASP A 41 23.55 21.93 13.93
C ASP A 41 23.03 20.50 13.81
N THR A 42 22.76 19.86 14.96
CA THR A 42 22.23 18.49 15.00
C THR A 42 20.87 18.38 14.30
N ALA A 43 19.94 19.30 14.58
CA ALA A 43 18.64 19.33 13.91
C ALA A 43 18.77 19.58 12.40
N ASN A 44 19.68 20.45 11.98
CA ASN A 44 19.97 20.72 10.58
C ASN A 44 20.56 19.50 9.86
N ASP A 45 21.45 18.75 10.52
CA ASP A 45 22.00 17.52 9.96
C ASP A 45 20.94 16.41 9.90
N CYS A 46 20.08 16.26 10.92
CA CYS A 46 18.92 15.36 10.86
C CYS A 46 17.99 15.68 9.68
N ARG A 47 17.71 16.97 9.40
CA ARG A 47 16.92 17.36 8.22
C ARG A 47 17.59 16.97 6.90
N LYS A 48 18.91 17.17 6.78
CA LYS A 48 19.67 16.74 5.59
C LYS A 48 19.60 15.22 5.42
N PHE A 49 19.87 14.46 6.49
CA PHE A 49 19.76 13.01 6.47
C PHE A 49 18.36 12.54 6.06
N GLU A 50 17.30 13.16 6.58
CA GLU A 50 15.93 12.78 6.19
C GLU A 50 15.63 13.10 4.72
N THR A 51 16.20 14.18 4.19
CA THR A 51 16.11 14.52 2.77
C THR A 51 16.84 13.48 1.90
N GLU A 52 18.04 13.04 2.30
CA GLU A 52 18.78 11.98 1.60
C GLU A 52 18.03 10.65 1.66
N PHE A 53 17.53 10.26 2.84
CA PHE A 53 16.74 9.05 3.01
C PHE A 53 15.43 9.08 2.24
N PHE A 54 14.82 10.26 2.05
CA PHE A 54 13.65 10.41 1.18
C PHE A 54 13.97 9.96 -0.25
N TRP A 55 15.07 10.43 -0.82
CA TRP A 55 15.50 10.03 -2.16
C TRP A 55 15.91 8.55 -2.21
N GLN A 56 16.63 8.06 -1.20
CA GLN A 56 17.06 6.65 -1.12
C GLN A 56 15.87 5.69 -1.06
N ARG A 57 14.88 5.96 -0.20
CA ARG A 57 13.63 5.20 -0.14
C ARG A 57 12.87 5.28 -1.47
N GLY A 58 12.84 6.47 -2.08
CA GLY A 58 12.31 6.68 -3.42
C GLY A 58 12.88 5.67 -4.42
N THR A 59 14.21 5.56 -4.51
CA THR A 59 14.89 4.64 -5.44
C THR A 59 14.47 3.17 -5.25
N TYR A 60 14.32 2.70 -4.01
CA TYR A 60 13.88 1.32 -3.75
C TYR A 60 12.46 1.07 -4.26
N TYR A 61 11.52 1.97 -3.97
CA TYR A 61 10.14 1.83 -4.42
C TYR A 61 10.02 1.95 -5.94
N TRP A 62 10.79 2.84 -6.57
CA TRP A 62 10.87 2.90 -8.03
C TRP A 62 11.33 1.57 -8.64
N ALA A 63 12.35 0.93 -8.05
CA ALA A 63 12.82 -0.37 -8.51
C ALA A 63 11.74 -1.46 -8.36
N PHE A 64 11.06 -1.54 -7.21
CA PHE A 64 9.99 -2.53 -7.00
C PHE A 64 8.78 -2.30 -7.91
N ILE A 65 8.36 -1.05 -8.09
CA ILE A 65 7.27 -0.68 -9.00
C ILE A 65 7.67 -1.05 -10.43
N LEU A 66 8.85 -0.64 -10.89
CA LEU A 66 9.32 -0.97 -12.24
C LEU A 66 9.39 -2.48 -12.47
N ALA A 67 9.94 -3.24 -11.51
CA ALA A 67 10.05 -4.69 -11.60
C ALA A 67 8.68 -5.37 -11.67
N SER A 68 7.73 -4.95 -10.82
CA SER A 68 6.37 -5.52 -10.80
C SER A 68 5.59 -5.23 -12.09
N PHE A 69 5.63 -3.99 -12.60
CA PHE A 69 5.01 -3.65 -13.89
C PHE A 69 5.69 -4.37 -15.06
N THR A 70 7.02 -4.48 -15.05
CA THR A 70 7.75 -5.24 -16.08
C THR A 70 7.32 -6.70 -16.08
N ALA A 71 7.22 -7.33 -14.91
CA ALA A 71 6.72 -8.70 -14.80
C ALA A 71 5.29 -8.83 -15.32
N HIS A 72 4.41 -7.89 -14.97
CA HIS A 72 3.03 -7.89 -15.45
C HIS A 72 2.93 -7.79 -16.98
N PHE A 73 3.63 -6.82 -17.58
CA PHE A 73 3.63 -6.65 -19.03
C PHE A 73 4.34 -7.78 -19.77
N ALA A 74 5.37 -8.38 -19.18
CA ALA A 74 5.99 -9.58 -19.73
C ALA A 74 5.02 -10.77 -19.75
N CYS A 75 4.24 -10.98 -18.67
CA CYS A 75 3.18 -12.00 -18.67
C CYS A 75 2.13 -11.73 -19.74
N MET A 76 1.65 -10.49 -19.87
CA MET A 76 0.73 -10.10 -20.94
C MET A 76 1.31 -10.38 -22.34
N GLY A 77 2.56 -9.98 -22.59
CA GLY A 77 3.21 -10.21 -23.89
C GLY A 77 3.31 -11.69 -24.25
N ASN A 78 3.63 -12.54 -23.27
CA ASN A 78 3.70 -14.00 -23.47
C ASN A 78 2.32 -14.66 -23.65
N PHE A 79 1.27 -14.15 -23.03
CA PHE A 79 -0.06 -14.74 -23.13
C PHE A 79 -0.82 -14.34 -24.40
N PHE A 80 -0.48 -13.20 -25.02
CA PHE A 80 -1.19 -12.67 -26.19
C PHE A 80 -0.33 -12.59 -27.46
N ASP A 81 0.90 -13.11 -27.46
CA ASP A 81 1.84 -13.08 -28.60
C ASP A 81 1.99 -11.70 -29.25
N GLY A 82 1.89 -10.62 -28.45
CA GLY A 82 1.96 -9.25 -28.94
C GLY A 82 0.79 -8.79 -29.83
N LYS A 83 -0.31 -9.56 -29.88
CA LYS A 83 -1.54 -9.18 -30.62
C LYS A 83 -2.32 -8.12 -29.85
N PRO A 84 -3.15 -7.30 -30.54
CA PRO A 84 -4.06 -6.40 -29.85
C PRO A 84 -4.98 -7.19 -28.93
N ILE A 85 -5.06 -6.75 -27.68
CA ILE A 85 -5.76 -7.47 -26.61
C ILE A 85 -7.20 -6.97 -26.53
N SER A 86 -8.16 -7.84 -26.81
CA SER A 86 -9.57 -7.58 -26.53
C SER A 86 -9.95 -8.06 -25.13
N PHE A 87 -10.99 -7.46 -24.54
CA PHE A 87 -11.59 -7.92 -23.30
C PHE A 87 -12.02 -9.39 -23.35
N CYS A 88 -12.53 -9.83 -24.51
CA CYS A 88 -12.91 -11.24 -24.71
C CYS A 88 -11.71 -12.18 -24.62
N ASP A 89 -10.54 -11.77 -25.10
CA ASP A 89 -9.33 -12.58 -25.08
C ASP A 89 -8.85 -12.79 -23.64
N ILE A 90 -8.90 -11.75 -22.82
CA ILE A 90 -8.56 -11.81 -21.39
C ILE A 90 -9.51 -12.77 -20.65
N LYS A 91 -10.81 -12.69 -20.93
CA LYS A 91 -11.81 -13.61 -20.34
C LYS A 91 -11.58 -15.06 -20.73
N ASN A 92 -11.12 -15.31 -21.95
CA ASN A 92 -10.90 -16.66 -22.47
C ASN A 92 -9.55 -17.27 -22.06
N LEU A 93 -8.68 -16.52 -21.37
CA LEU A 93 -7.43 -17.06 -20.85
C LEU A 93 -7.66 -18.25 -19.93
N PRO A 94 -6.73 -19.24 -19.92
CA PRO A 94 -6.72 -20.29 -18.91
C PRO A 94 -6.71 -19.69 -17.50
N ASP A 95 -7.40 -20.34 -16.56
CA ASP A 95 -7.59 -19.80 -15.20
C ASP A 95 -6.27 -19.56 -14.47
N PHE A 96 -5.27 -20.42 -14.72
CA PHE A 96 -3.93 -20.26 -14.16
C PHE A 96 -3.21 -19.01 -14.72
N SER A 97 -3.35 -18.73 -16.01
CA SER A 97 -2.79 -17.51 -16.63
C SER A 97 -3.47 -16.25 -16.08
N LEU A 98 -4.79 -16.28 -15.93
CA LEU A 98 -5.54 -15.18 -15.33
C LEU A 98 -5.15 -14.95 -13.86
N LEU A 99 -4.92 -16.02 -13.09
CA LEU A 99 -4.42 -15.94 -11.73
C LEU A 99 -3.04 -15.29 -11.66
N ILE A 100 -2.12 -15.64 -12.56
CA ILE A 100 -0.79 -15.00 -12.66
C ILE A 100 -0.93 -13.50 -12.95
N LEU A 101 -1.82 -13.11 -13.88
CA LEU A 101 -2.07 -11.70 -14.18
C LEU A 101 -2.65 -10.94 -12.98
N ALA A 102 -3.58 -11.54 -12.24
CA ALA A 102 -4.14 -10.96 -11.04
C ALA A 102 -3.10 -10.79 -9.93
N VAL A 103 -2.23 -11.80 -9.72
CA VAL A 103 -1.15 -11.75 -8.72
C VAL A 103 -0.11 -10.69 -9.07
N THR A 104 0.30 -10.60 -10.34
CA THR A 104 1.25 -9.56 -10.77
C THR A 104 0.64 -8.15 -10.69
N ALA A 105 -0.64 -7.98 -11.04
CA ALA A 105 -1.36 -6.72 -10.85
C ALA A 105 -1.49 -6.34 -9.37
N PHE A 106 -1.70 -7.31 -8.48
CA PHE A 106 -1.69 -7.09 -7.04
C PHE A 106 -0.35 -6.55 -6.56
N PHE A 107 0.78 -7.10 -7.02
CA PHE A 107 2.10 -6.58 -6.67
C PHE A 107 2.31 -5.15 -7.18
N CYS A 108 1.85 -4.83 -8.40
CA CYS A 108 1.88 -3.46 -8.92
C CYS A 108 1.14 -2.49 -7.98
N PHE A 109 -0.06 -2.90 -7.53
CA PHE A 109 -0.85 -2.13 -6.57
C PHE A 109 -0.17 -2.01 -5.21
N PHE A 110 0.29 -3.13 -4.64
CA PHE A 110 0.92 -3.19 -3.33
C PHE A 110 2.12 -2.26 -3.23
N PHE A 111 3.05 -2.32 -4.19
CA PHE A 111 4.25 -1.47 -4.16
C PHE A 111 3.92 0.01 -4.40
N SER A 112 2.94 0.31 -5.27
CA SER A 112 2.47 1.70 -5.48
C SER A 112 1.80 2.26 -4.23
N TYR A 113 0.98 1.46 -3.54
CA TYR A 113 0.33 1.83 -2.28
C TYR A 113 1.35 2.07 -1.16
N ALA A 114 2.32 1.16 -1.00
CA ALA A 114 3.39 1.31 -0.03
C ALA A 114 4.22 2.57 -0.29
N TRP A 115 4.47 2.92 -1.56
CA TRP A 115 5.16 4.15 -1.92
C TRP A 115 4.39 5.41 -1.50
N VAL A 116 3.06 5.43 -1.61
CA VAL A 116 2.22 6.55 -1.09
C VAL A 116 2.39 6.71 0.42
N ILE A 117 2.34 5.61 1.18
CA ILE A 117 2.49 5.65 2.65
C ILE A 117 3.87 6.17 3.04
N VAL A 118 4.93 5.66 2.41
CA VAL A 118 6.30 6.07 2.70
C VAL A 118 6.50 7.55 2.38
N ASN A 119 6.00 8.04 1.25
CA ASN A 119 6.05 9.47 0.91
C ASN A 119 5.29 10.35 1.92
N LYS A 120 4.20 9.85 2.51
CA LYS A 120 3.48 10.55 3.56
C LYS A 120 4.29 10.59 4.87
N GLY A 121 4.90 9.47 5.24
CA GLY A 121 5.76 9.38 6.43
C GLY A 121 7.01 10.24 6.33
N SER A 122 7.70 10.24 5.18
CA SER A 122 8.88 11.09 4.98
C SER A 122 8.55 12.58 5.07
N LYS A 123 7.42 13.00 4.51
CA LYS A 123 6.98 14.40 4.59
C LYS A 123 6.68 14.83 6.02
N PHE A 124 6.04 13.96 6.81
CA PHE A 124 5.78 14.23 8.22
C PHE A 124 7.08 14.50 9.00
N TRP A 125 8.08 13.65 8.85
CA TRP A 125 9.37 13.81 9.53
C TRP A 125 10.15 15.02 9.03
N GLN A 126 10.11 15.30 7.73
CA GLN A 126 10.72 16.50 7.17
C GLN A 126 10.09 17.77 7.75
N GLU A 127 8.76 17.88 7.75
CA GLU A 127 8.04 19.03 8.33
C GLU A 127 8.30 19.16 9.84
N ASN A 128 8.48 18.04 10.55
CA ASN A 128 8.84 18.05 11.96
C ASN A 128 10.22 18.68 12.19
N TRP A 129 11.24 18.23 11.46
CA TRP A 129 12.59 18.78 11.56
C TRP A 129 12.68 20.24 11.08
N GLU A 130 11.91 20.61 10.06
CA GLU A 130 11.81 22.01 9.61
C GLU A 130 11.23 22.91 10.71
N LYS A 131 10.25 22.45 11.49
CA LYS A 131 9.75 23.19 12.67
C LYS A 131 10.80 23.30 13.77
N HIS A 132 11.52 22.21 14.08
CA HIS A 132 12.59 22.24 15.08
C HIS A 132 13.67 23.27 14.71
N ILE A 133 14.09 23.30 13.44
CA ILE A 133 15.06 24.28 12.94
C ILE A 133 14.50 25.69 12.97
N GLY A 134 13.25 25.89 12.53
CA GLY A 134 12.58 27.18 12.55
C GLY A 134 12.52 27.81 13.95
N TYR A 135 12.37 26.99 14.98
CA TYR A 135 12.40 27.44 16.36
C TYR A 135 13.81 27.76 16.87
N LEU A 136 14.79 26.92 16.50
CA LEU A 136 16.17 27.08 16.96
C LEU A 136 16.90 28.23 16.22
N GLU A 137 16.52 28.52 14.97
CA GLU A 137 17.16 29.58 14.17
C GLU A 137 16.97 30.98 14.78
N GLU A 138 15.78 31.27 15.34
CA GLU A 138 15.48 32.56 15.98
C GLU A 138 16.45 32.87 17.12
N LYS A 139 16.96 31.82 17.77
CA LYS A 139 17.87 31.91 18.92
C LYS A 139 19.36 31.85 18.54
N THR A 140 19.67 31.63 17.26
CA THR A 140 21.04 31.35 16.79
C THR A 140 21.43 32.22 15.60
N VAL A 141 20.90 31.91 14.42
CA VAL A 141 21.34 32.47 13.13
C VAL A 141 20.37 33.53 12.57
N GLY A 142 19.23 33.76 13.22
CA GLY A 142 18.16 34.64 12.75
C GLY A 142 17.09 33.89 11.93
N HIS A 143 16.44 34.56 10.98
CA HIS A 143 15.30 34.01 10.22
C HIS A 143 15.67 33.42 8.85
N LEU A 144 16.75 32.64 8.77
CA LEU A 144 17.31 32.19 7.49
C LEU A 144 16.35 31.27 6.71
N PHE A 145 15.70 30.32 7.39
CA PHE A 145 14.78 29.36 6.80
C PHE A 145 13.35 29.91 6.69
N ASN A 146 12.98 30.87 7.53
CA ASN A 146 11.64 31.48 7.52
C ASN A 146 11.48 32.64 6.52
N VAL A 147 12.56 33.22 6.00
CA VAL A 147 12.50 34.31 5.02
C VAL A 147 12.62 33.79 3.58
N VAL A 148 11.52 33.86 2.83
CA VAL A 148 11.54 33.64 1.38
C VAL A 148 11.91 34.95 0.70
N MET A 149 13.08 35.03 0.07
CA MET A 149 13.43 36.18 -0.76
C MET A 149 12.47 36.28 -1.94
N ASN A 150 11.65 37.33 -1.94
CA ASN A 150 10.76 37.62 -3.05
C ASN A 150 11.55 38.50 -4.03
N GLU A 151 11.89 37.99 -5.21
CA GLU A 151 12.29 38.88 -6.30
C GLU A 151 11.08 39.77 -6.62
N ASN A 152 11.29 41.08 -6.63
CA ASN A 152 10.25 42.11 -6.76
C ASN A 152 9.47 42.11 -8.10
N ASN A 153 9.49 41.02 -8.87
CA ASN A 153 8.69 40.89 -10.09
C ASN A 153 7.33 40.27 -9.77
N THR A 154 6.44 41.16 -9.32
CA THR A 154 5.00 40.97 -9.18
C THR A 154 4.30 40.92 -10.54
N GLU A 155 4.80 40.14 -11.48
CA GLU A 155 4.12 39.92 -12.76
C GLU A 155 3.75 38.45 -12.92
N GLU A 156 2.48 38.20 -12.58
CA GLU A 156 1.67 37.06 -12.99
C GLU A 156 2.11 35.70 -12.40
N CYS A 157 1.76 35.49 -11.13
CA CYS A 157 1.53 34.15 -10.56
C CYS A 157 0.29 33.48 -11.17
N SER A 158 0.16 33.49 -12.50
CA SER A 158 -0.67 32.51 -13.17
C SER A 158 0.14 31.21 -13.17
N PRO A 159 -0.38 30.09 -12.61
CA PRO A 159 0.26 28.79 -12.72
C PRO A 159 0.10 28.30 -14.16
N ASN A 160 0.79 28.96 -15.10
CA ASN A 160 0.83 28.52 -16.47
C ASN A 160 1.72 27.27 -16.53
N ILE A 161 1.10 26.11 -16.69
CA ILE A 161 1.76 24.79 -16.77
C ILE A 161 2.80 24.76 -17.90
N PHE A 162 2.65 25.60 -18.93
CA PHE A 162 3.58 25.68 -20.06
C PHE A 162 4.76 26.63 -19.83
N SER A 163 4.82 27.31 -18.69
CA SER A 163 5.92 28.19 -18.32
C SER A 163 6.98 27.42 -17.54
N CYS A 164 8.23 27.46 -17.99
CA CYS A 164 9.38 26.91 -17.24
C CYS A 164 9.87 27.84 -16.12
N LYS A 165 9.11 28.86 -15.74
CA LYS A 165 9.46 29.75 -14.62
C LYS A 165 9.38 29.00 -13.29
N SER A 166 10.31 29.29 -12.38
CA SER A 166 10.31 28.75 -11.02
C SER A 166 9.02 29.12 -10.29
N TYR A 167 8.39 28.14 -9.64
CA TYR A 167 7.16 28.33 -8.87
C TYR A 167 7.24 27.58 -7.55
N ARG A 168 6.40 27.93 -6.58
CA ARG A 168 6.39 27.38 -5.21
C ARG A 168 5.78 25.97 -5.13
N TYR A 169 6.20 25.06 -5.99
CA TYR A 169 5.83 23.65 -5.91
C TYR A 169 6.76 22.92 -4.95
N SER A 170 6.17 22.25 -3.97
CA SER A 170 6.92 21.33 -3.11
C SER A 170 7.19 20.04 -3.88
N VAL A 171 8.47 19.68 -4.00
CA VAL A 171 8.91 18.42 -4.64
C VAL A 171 8.20 17.22 -4.01
N ALA A 172 8.06 17.21 -2.68
CA ALA A 172 7.35 16.15 -1.96
C ALA A 172 5.88 16.03 -2.39
N ARG A 173 5.18 17.14 -2.65
CA ARG A 173 3.78 17.11 -3.12
C ARG A 173 3.66 16.56 -4.54
N MET A 174 4.61 16.87 -5.41
CA MET A 174 4.66 16.32 -6.77
C MET A 174 4.89 14.81 -6.73
N THR A 175 5.85 14.33 -5.92
CA THR A 175 6.11 12.90 -5.74
C THR A 175 4.89 12.18 -5.14
N GLN A 176 4.21 12.78 -4.18
CA GLN A 176 2.97 12.24 -3.60
C GLN A 176 1.85 12.12 -4.64
N LEU A 177 1.69 13.13 -5.51
CA LEU A 177 0.71 13.09 -6.60
C LEU A 177 1.04 11.96 -7.59
N THR A 178 2.29 11.83 -8.01
CA THR A 178 2.75 10.75 -8.90
C THR A 178 2.49 9.37 -8.28
N ALA A 179 2.81 9.20 -6.99
CA ALA A 179 2.53 7.97 -6.26
C ALA A 179 1.04 7.65 -6.20
N LEU A 180 0.19 8.65 -5.95
CA LEU A 180 -1.26 8.50 -5.92
C LEU A 180 -1.81 8.05 -7.28
N VAL A 181 -1.37 8.68 -8.37
CA VAL A 181 -1.81 8.32 -9.73
C VAL A 181 -1.44 6.87 -10.05
N LEU A 182 -0.21 6.46 -9.76
CA LEU A 182 0.24 5.08 -9.99
C LEU A 182 -0.53 4.07 -9.12
N MET A 183 -0.81 4.41 -7.86
CA MET A 183 -1.62 3.59 -6.96
C MET A 183 -3.04 3.41 -7.49
N VAL A 184 -3.70 4.49 -7.94
CA VAL A 184 -5.06 4.40 -8.50
C VAL A 184 -5.07 3.57 -9.79
N ALA A 185 -4.14 3.82 -10.70
CA ALA A 185 -4.06 3.07 -11.96
C ALA A 185 -3.83 1.56 -11.72
N SER A 186 -2.90 1.21 -10.83
CA SER A 186 -2.63 -0.19 -10.47
C SER A 186 -3.77 -0.84 -9.68
N PHE A 187 -4.47 -0.09 -8.84
CA PHE A 187 -5.67 -0.57 -8.15
C PHE A 187 -6.79 -0.92 -9.14
N LEU A 188 -7.06 -0.04 -10.11
CA LEU A 188 -8.05 -0.31 -11.15
C LEU A 188 -7.69 -1.54 -11.98
N LEU A 189 -6.41 -1.70 -12.34
CA LEU A 189 -5.90 -2.88 -13.02
C LEU A 189 -6.09 -4.16 -12.19
N PHE A 190 -5.78 -4.11 -10.89
CA PHE A 190 -5.99 -5.24 -9.99
C PHE A 190 -7.48 -5.60 -9.86
N CYS A 191 -8.35 -4.61 -9.63
CA CYS A 191 -9.79 -4.80 -9.57
C CYS A 191 -10.34 -5.44 -10.85
N PHE A 192 -9.85 -5.00 -12.01
CA PHE A 192 -10.24 -5.57 -13.30
C PHE A 192 -10.02 -7.09 -13.36
N TYR A 193 -8.83 -7.59 -12.98
CA TYR A 193 -8.55 -9.02 -12.98
C TYR A 193 -9.34 -9.79 -11.91
N ILE A 194 -9.53 -9.20 -10.73
CA ILE A 194 -10.33 -9.80 -9.65
C ILE A 194 -11.79 -9.99 -10.08
N VAL A 195 -12.39 -8.99 -10.75
CA VAL A 195 -13.76 -9.10 -11.26
C VAL A 195 -13.89 -10.27 -12.24
N ILE A 196 -12.96 -10.42 -13.18
CA ILE A 196 -12.98 -11.53 -14.15
C ILE A 196 -12.82 -12.89 -13.45
N LEU A 197 -11.93 -13.01 -12.47
CA LEU A 197 -11.75 -14.23 -11.68
C LEU A 197 -13.02 -14.58 -10.90
N CYS A 198 -13.66 -13.60 -10.27
CA CYS A 198 -14.91 -13.79 -9.55
C CYS A 198 -16.03 -14.28 -10.48
N GLU A 199 -16.18 -13.68 -11.66
CA GLU A 199 -17.17 -14.12 -12.66
C GLU A 199 -16.97 -15.58 -13.07
N LYS A 200 -15.73 -16.05 -13.19
CA LYS A 200 -15.43 -17.44 -13.53
C LYS A 200 -15.67 -18.42 -12.37
N PHE A 201 -15.35 -18.04 -11.14
CA PHE A 201 -15.40 -18.94 -9.99
C PHE A 201 -16.80 -19.05 -9.34
N LEU A 202 -17.61 -18.00 -9.41
CA LEU A 202 -18.99 -18.00 -8.89
C LEU A 202 -19.87 -19.15 -9.44
N PRO A 203 -19.93 -19.44 -10.76
CA PRO A 203 -20.71 -20.55 -11.26
C PRO A 203 -20.18 -21.92 -10.78
N LEU A 204 -18.87 -22.06 -10.60
CA LEU A 204 -18.27 -23.31 -10.09
C LEU A 204 -18.73 -23.60 -8.65
N LEU A 205 -18.78 -22.58 -7.80
CA LEU A 205 -19.32 -22.70 -6.45
C LEU A 205 -20.80 -23.10 -6.46
N TRP A 206 -21.61 -22.51 -7.34
CA TRP A 206 -23.02 -22.88 -7.50
C TRP A 206 -23.20 -24.32 -7.97
N ILE A 207 -22.39 -24.79 -8.93
CA ILE A 207 -22.41 -26.18 -9.40
C ILE A 207 -22.04 -27.13 -8.24
N ALA A 208 -21.02 -26.80 -7.45
CA ALA A 208 -20.63 -27.60 -6.29
C ALA A 208 -21.76 -27.68 -5.25
N VAL A 209 -22.42 -26.57 -4.94
CA VAL A 209 -23.57 -26.54 -4.02
C VAL A 209 -24.73 -27.41 -4.53
N VAL A 210 -25.10 -27.28 -5.80
CA VAL A 210 -26.14 -28.12 -6.43
C VAL A 210 -25.75 -29.59 -6.39
N GLY A 211 -24.49 -29.93 -6.70
CA GLY A 211 -23.97 -31.28 -6.64
C GLY A 211 -24.07 -31.89 -5.23
N ILE A 212 -23.71 -31.12 -4.20
CA ILE A 212 -23.85 -31.54 -2.80
C ILE A 212 -25.33 -31.78 -2.46
N ILE A 213 -26.24 -30.90 -2.85
CA ILE A 213 -27.68 -31.06 -2.62
C ILE A 213 -28.20 -32.34 -3.26
N LEU A 214 -27.82 -32.62 -4.51
CA LEU A 214 -28.23 -33.86 -5.21
C LEU A 214 -27.70 -35.12 -4.54
N ILE A 215 -26.46 -35.11 -4.05
CA ILE A 215 -25.88 -36.21 -3.26
C ILE A 215 -26.67 -36.42 -1.98
N LEU A 216 -27.03 -35.36 -1.27
CA LEU A 216 -27.84 -35.45 -0.05
C LEU A 216 -29.23 -36.04 -0.33
N ILE A 217 -29.88 -35.63 -1.44
CA ILE A 217 -31.16 -36.21 -1.87
C ILE A 217 -31.00 -37.71 -2.17
N TYR A 218 -29.97 -38.10 -2.92
CA TYR A 218 -29.70 -39.50 -3.24
C TYR A 218 -29.45 -40.33 -1.98
N LEU A 219 -28.63 -39.84 -1.04
CA LEU A 219 -28.37 -40.51 0.25
C LEU A 219 -29.63 -40.64 1.08
N SER A 220 -30.49 -39.61 1.11
CA SER A 220 -31.78 -39.68 1.78
C SER A 220 -32.67 -40.77 1.15
N HIS A 221 -32.76 -40.82 -0.18
CA HIS A 221 -33.53 -41.86 -0.87
C HIS A 221 -32.98 -43.27 -0.58
N PHE A 222 -31.66 -43.45 -0.61
CA PHE A 222 -30.98 -44.72 -0.31
C PHE A 222 -31.27 -45.21 1.12
N LEU A 223 -31.23 -44.31 2.11
CA LEU A 223 -31.53 -44.64 3.51
C LEU A 223 -33.03 -44.95 3.73
N TYR A 224 -33.93 -44.31 3.00
CA TYR A 224 -35.38 -44.56 3.07
C TYR A 224 -35.84 -45.77 2.24
N SER A 225 -35.08 -46.17 1.20
CA SER A 225 -35.37 -47.39 0.45
C SER A 225 -35.11 -48.62 1.34
N LYS A 226 -36.21 -49.16 1.88
CA LYS A 226 -36.19 -50.37 2.72
C LYS A 226 -35.53 -51.52 1.94
N PRO A 227 -34.67 -52.35 2.58
CA PRO A 227 -34.08 -53.50 1.92
C PRO A 227 -35.20 -54.42 1.41
N PRO A 228 -35.01 -55.07 0.25
CA PRO A 228 -36.04 -55.91 -0.35
C PRO A 228 -36.50 -56.94 0.68
N ARG A 229 -37.81 -56.93 0.97
CA ARG A 229 -38.43 -57.94 1.85
C ARG A 229 -38.10 -59.31 1.26
N LYS A 230 -37.22 -60.08 1.93
CA LYS A 230 -37.08 -61.51 1.66
C LYS A 230 -38.48 -62.11 1.75
N GLY A 231 -39.00 -62.58 0.62
CA GLY A 231 -40.32 -63.20 0.55
C GLY A 231 -40.43 -64.26 1.63
N LYS A 232 -41.50 -64.18 2.44
CA LYS A 232 -41.82 -65.20 3.42
C LYS A 232 -42.00 -66.52 2.67
N GLY A 233 -41.03 -67.42 2.76
CA GLY A 233 -41.22 -68.82 2.39
C GLY A 233 -42.43 -69.33 3.17
N LYS A 234 -43.50 -69.69 2.46
CA LYS A 234 -44.64 -70.40 3.03
C LYS A 234 -44.12 -71.73 3.54
N LYS A 235 -44.00 -71.87 4.87
CA LYS A 235 -44.01 -73.18 5.51
C LYS A 235 -45.45 -73.69 5.46
N THR A 236 -45.69 -74.71 4.66
CA THR A 236 -46.82 -75.63 4.85
C THR A 236 -46.26 -77.04 4.90
N ALA A 237 -46.19 -77.59 6.11
CA ALA A 237 -46.17 -79.02 6.33
C ALA A 237 -47.62 -79.48 6.48
N SER A 238 -48.07 -80.42 5.65
CA SER A 238 -49.12 -81.37 6.02
C SER A 238 -49.05 -82.57 5.08
N TRP A 239 -48.99 -83.74 5.70
CA TRP A 239 -48.92 -85.08 5.10
C TRP A 239 -50.26 -85.47 4.46
N TYR A 240 -50.20 -86.17 3.31
CA TYR A 240 -50.85 -87.46 3.00
C TYR A 240 -51.10 -87.66 1.49
N LYS A 241 -50.89 -88.93 1.08
CA LYS A 241 -51.59 -89.70 0.03
C LYS A 241 -51.03 -89.76 -1.42
N THR A 242 -50.63 -91.00 -1.73
CA THR A 242 -50.94 -91.86 -2.89
C THR A 242 -50.07 -91.84 -4.16
N PHE A 243 -49.62 -93.07 -4.44
CA PHE A 243 -49.04 -93.70 -5.63
C PHE A 243 -47.58 -93.41 -5.96
#